data_AF-A0A067SS27-F1
#
_entry.id   AF-A0A067SS27-F1
#
_cell.length_a   1.000
_cell.length_b   1.000
_cell.length_c   1.000
_cell.angle_alpha   90.00
_cell.angle_beta   90.00
_cell.angle_gamma   90.00
#
_symmetry.space_group_name_H-M   'P 1'
#
loop_
_entity.id
_entity.type
_entity.pdbx_description
1 polymer ?
#
loop_
_entity_poly.entity_id
_entity_poly.type
_entity_poly.pdbx_seq_one_letter_code
_entity_poly.pdbx_strand_id
1 'polypeptide(L)'
;MEQRDTFFDEFQRKWLSEAVFETWKKRHWLSFDEDWLVLRDAYARSVSDRSWWMSEFTRYRSRQIGPLYDLTRGLSSIAIRNESHTVRFSGYHCVQDLTSSVIGESARIFIAIERRDHSQYLQKLLGGAALDQPFATFSDILMDPTVGFLQDENAFIFLSRYRHPHPILLQHFAELHVRILNHLYPNPPRTDISDSWKAYPSYADAQWLYTYGKAPWRAAEYDIAFDIRISTQLSLLIESLFKSAADPYIDNIDFFASVHAQKFGDLLRYAVVRQSEDTVQPILSFLATIIDSYTLQCFGRRSDFIFYASSFYARSLLVSDPWSFMYGRASWDNNPLVEAFLPVLRRYIQERGIPDVALGERLGVPALSDDWWEFLHRSWDEDDCSSQEELKIIVPTSRVITSSPSLYDTPLTSAVEPPVDQLQNKGTG
;
A
#
# COMPACT_ATOMS: atom_id res chain seq x y z
N MET A 1 -1.44 10.02 49.51
CA MET A 1 -1.28 9.47 48.16
C MET A 1 0.21 9.29 47.86
N GLU A 2 1.04 10.33 48.08
CA GLU A 2 2.52 10.27 47.90
C GLU A 2 3.29 9.15 48.63
N GLN A 3 2.89 8.75 49.85
CA GLN A 3 3.57 7.65 50.57
C GLN A 3 3.31 6.26 49.96
N ARG A 4 2.22 6.12 49.21
CA ARG A 4 1.90 4.87 48.53
C ARG A 4 2.82 4.70 47.31
N ASP A 5 3.03 5.79 46.57
CA ASP A 5 3.85 5.81 45.36
C ASP A 5 5.34 5.51 45.66
N THR A 6 5.87 6.01 46.79
CA THR A 6 7.27 5.76 47.18
C THR A 6 7.56 4.30 47.58
N PHE A 7 6.63 3.65 48.29
CA PHE A 7 6.78 2.24 48.66
C PHE A 7 6.74 1.31 47.42
N PHE A 8 5.88 1.64 46.47
CA PHE A 8 5.79 0.90 45.22
C PHE A 8 7.06 1.06 44.37
N ASP A 9 7.63 2.26 44.26
CA ASP A 9 8.88 2.50 43.53
C ASP A 9 10.08 1.73 44.10
N GLU A 10 10.19 1.61 45.42
CA GLU A 10 11.29 0.90 46.08
C GLU A 10 11.21 -0.62 45.85
N PHE A 11 10.00 -1.18 45.97
CA PHE A 11 9.75 -2.60 45.68
C PHE A 11 10.10 -2.97 44.23
N GLN A 12 9.81 -2.07 43.28
CA GLN A 12 10.09 -2.26 41.85
C GLN A 12 11.58 -2.26 41.53
N ARG A 13 12.32 -1.28 42.06
CA ARG A 13 13.78 -1.22 41.89
C ARG A 13 14.42 -2.47 42.47
N LYS A 14 13.92 -2.95 43.60
CA LYS A 14 14.39 -4.18 44.22
C LYS A 14 14.17 -5.38 43.31
N TRP A 15 12.98 -5.57 42.74
CA TRP A 15 12.69 -6.70 41.87
C TRP A 15 13.52 -6.72 40.57
N LEU A 16 13.62 -5.57 39.88
CA LEU A 16 14.49 -5.48 38.69
C LEU A 16 15.95 -5.75 39.06
N SER A 17 16.43 -5.19 40.17
CA SER A 17 17.80 -5.42 40.64
C SER A 17 18.04 -6.89 40.99
N GLU A 18 17.09 -7.55 41.64
CA GLU A 18 17.13 -8.99 41.92
C GLU A 18 17.18 -9.80 40.62
N ALA A 19 16.32 -9.48 39.63
CA ALA A 19 16.32 -10.16 38.35
C ALA A 19 17.64 -9.99 37.58
N VAL A 20 18.20 -8.77 37.55
CA VAL A 20 19.52 -8.47 36.97
C VAL A 20 20.61 -9.26 37.69
N PHE A 21 20.59 -9.27 39.02
CA PHE A 21 21.57 -9.96 39.85
C PHE A 21 21.52 -11.48 39.66
N GLU A 22 20.32 -12.07 39.58
CA GLU A 22 20.14 -13.49 39.29
C GLU A 22 20.61 -13.87 37.88
N THR A 23 20.42 -13.00 36.89
CA THR A 23 21.01 -13.18 35.55
C THR A 23 22.53 -13.08 35.62
N TRP A 24 23.10 -12.12 36.36
CA TRP A 24 24.55 -11.95 36.50
C TRP A 24 25.26 -13.12 37.20
N LYS A 25 24.56 -13.84 38.09
CA LYS A 25 25.11 -15.01 38.78
C LYS A 25 25.27 -16.25 37.89
N LYS A 26 24.78 -16.24 36.65
CA LYS A 26 24.83 -17.41 35.78
C LYS A 26 26.28 -17.80 35.49
N ARG A 27 26.59 -19.07 35.70
CA ARG A 27 27.94 -19.62 35.55
C ARG A 27 28.37 -19.82 34.09
N HIS A 28 27.40 -19.92 33.18
CA HIS A 28 27.64 -20.16 31.76
C HIS A 28 27.22 -18.95 30.95
N TRP A 29 28.07 -18.53 30.01
CA TRP A 29 27.82 -17.39 29.13
C TRP A 29 26.49 -17.54 28.36
N LEU A 30 26.20 -18.73 27.83
CA LEU A 30 24.95 -18.98 27.11
C LEU A 30 23.71 -18.77 27.99
N SER A 31 23.73 -19.26 29.24
CA SER A 31 22.61 -19.08 30.16
C SER A 31 22.47 -17.64 30.65
N PHE A 32 23.60 -16.92 30.78
CA PHE A 32 23.59 -15.49 31.04
C PHE A 32 22.91 -14.74 29.89
N ASP A 33 23.35 -15.00 28.65
CA ASP A 33 22.86 -14.32 27.45
C ASP A 33 21.35 -14.58 27.23
N GLU A 34 20.92 -15.83 27.35
CA GLU A 34 19.50 -16.21 27.24
C GLU A 34 18.63 -15.47 28.28
N ASP A 35 19.01 -15.52 29.57
CA ASP A 35 18.25 -14.84 30.62
C ASP A 35 18.31 -13.31 30.50
N TRP A 36 19.40 -12.77 29.93
CA TRP A 36 19.54 -11.33 29.66
C TRP A 36 18.62 -10.88 28.53
N LEU A 37 18.54 -11.64 27.44
CA LEU A 37 17.64 -11.38 26.32
C LEU A 37 16.16 -11.46 26.76
N VAL A 38 15.81 -12.47 27.56
CA VAL A 38 14.46 -12.59 28.14
C VAL A 38 14.12 -11.39 29.03
N LEU A 39 15.06 -10.95 29.86
CA LEU A 39 14.86 -9.80 30.75
C LEU A 39 14.62 -8.51 29.96
N ARG A 40 15.39 -8.29 28.89
CA ARG A 40 15.28 -7.11 28.04
C ARG A 40 13.96 -7.07 27.27
N ASP A 41 13.54 -8.19 26.70
CA ASP A 41 12.24 -8.27 26.02
C ASP A 41 11.07 -8.06 26.99
N ALA A 42 11.14 -8.65 28.18
CA ALA A 42 10.10 -8.48 29.19
C ALA A 42 10.00 -7.02 29.65
N TYR A 43 11.13 -6.33 29.81
CA TYR A 43 11.13 -4.90 30.11
C TYR A 43 10.53 -4.06 28.98
N ALA A 44 10.93 -4.33 27.73
CA ALA A 44 10.38 -3.65 26.55
C ALA A 44 8.87 -3.85 26.41
N ARG A 45 8.38 -5.07 26.68
CA ARG A 45 6.96 -5.40 26.69
C ARG A 45 6.22 -4.64 27.79
N SER A 46 6.77 -4.53 29.00
CA SER A 46 6.15 -3.72 30.07
C SER A 46 6.00 -2.25 29.69
N VAL A 47 6.99 -1.67 29.02
CA VAL A 47 6.86 -0.30 28.46
C VAL A 47 5.76 -0.25 27.40
N SER A 48 5.68 -1.25 26.53
CA SER A 48 4.62 -1.37 25.51
C SER A 48 3.22 -1.42 26.10
N ASP A 49 3.05 -2.23 27.15
CA ASP A 49 1.78 -2.45 27.83
C ASP A 49 1.43 -1.28 28.78
N ARG A 50 2.27 -0.22 28.80
CA ARG A 50 2.19 0.90 29.76
C ARG A 50 2.11 0.43 31.21
N SER A 51 2.65 -0.75 31.47
CA SER A 51 2.76 -1.32 32.79
C SER A 51 3.89 -0.60 33.50
N TRP A 52 3.60 -0.08 34.70
CA TRP A 52 4.58 0.66 35.48
C TRP A 52 5.75 -0.23 35.93
N TRP A 53 5.62 -1.56 35.86
CA TRP A 53 6.69 -2.50 36.20
C TRP A 53 6.68 -3.76 35.33
N MET A 54 7.80 -4.46 35.34
CA MET A 54 7.95 -5.79 34.76
C MET A 54 7.44 -6.85 35.72
N SER A 55 6.47 -7.64 35.27
CA SER A 55 5.89 -8.73 36.06
C SER A 55 6.58 -10.06 35.77
N GLU A 56 6.50 -11.00 36.71
CA GLU A 56 6.93 -12.39 36.48
C GLU A 56 6.20 -13.01 35.27
N PHE A 57 4.93 -12.65 35.09
CA PHE A 57 4.13 -13.06 33.95
C PHE A 57 4.68 -12.53 32.61
N THR A 58 5.08 -11.26 32.56
CA THR A 58 5.73 -10.66 31.38
C THR A 58 7.04 -11.39 31.06
N ARG A 59 7.84 -11.71 32.08
CA ARG A 59 9.09 -12.48 31.93
C ARG A 59 8.84 -13.91 31.44
N TYR A 60 7.83 -14.57 31.98
CA TYR A 60 7.41 -15.91 31.55
C TYR A 60 7.02 -15.93 30.06
N ARG A 61 6.21 -14.96 29.63
CA ARG A 61 5.82 -14.78 28.22
C ARG A 61 7.03 -14.58 27.30
N SER A 62 7.96 -13.71 27.67
CA SER A 62 9.20 -13.50 26.89
C SER A 62 10.06 -14.75 26.79
N ARG A 63 10.07 -15.62 27.81
CA ARG A 63 10.78 -16.91 27.74
C ARG A 63 10.09 -17.93 26.81
N GLN A 64 8.76 -17.92 26.72
CA GLN A 64 8.02 -18.84 25.87
C GLN A 64 8.15 -18.51 24.38
N ILE A 65 8.04 -17.23 24.04
CA ILE A 65 8.02 -16.76 22.64
C ILE A 65 9.44 -16.47 22.11
N GLY A 66 10.34 -16.09 23.02
CA GLY A 66 11.69 -15.63 22.68
C GLY A 66 11.80 -14.09 22.69
N PRO A 67 13.03 -13.56 22.55
CA PRO A 67 13.32 -12.15 22.77
C PRO A 67 12.96 -11.29 21.54
N LEU A 68 11.67 -11.06 21.32
CA LEU A 68 11.13 -10.32 20.17
C LEU A 68 11.79 -8.94 19.99
N TYR A 69 12.04 -8.22 21.08
CA TYR A 69 12.70 -6.92 21.05
C TYR A 69 14.05 -6.97 20.32
N ASP A 70 14.91 -7.90 20.67
CA ASP A 70 16.24 -8.02 20.07
C ASP A 70 16.19 -8.56 18.64
N LEU A 71 15.33 -9.57 18.40
CA LEU A 71 15.16 -10.18 17.07
C LEU A 71 14.68 -9.13 16.04
N THR A 72 13.65 -8.36 16.38
CA THR A 72 13.09 -7.32 15.50
C THR A 72 14.06 -6.16 15.29
N ARG A 73 14.85 -5.77 16.30
CA ARG A 73 15.92 -4.77 16.12
C ARG A 73 17.03 -5.27 15.21
N GLY A 74 17.41 -6.55 15.33
CA GLY A 74 18.34 -7.20 14.41
C GLY A 74 17.84 -7.18 12.97
N LEU A 75 16.61 -7.63 12.75
CA LEU A 75 15.95 -7.63 11.44
C LEU A 75 15.81 -6.22 10.85
N SER A 76 15.45 -5.24 11.67
CA SER A 76 15.35 -3.84 11.25
C SER A 76 16.71 -3.27 10.86
N SER A 77 17.76 -3.59 11.60
CA SER A 77 19.13 -3.18 11.27
C SER A 77 19.58 -3.79 9.94
N ILE A 78 19.24 -5.06 9.70
CA ILE A 78 19.49 -5.74 8.42
C ILE A 78 18.73 -5.03 7.28
N ALA A 79 17.43 -4.77 7.47
CA ALA A 79 16.60 -4.14 6.45
C ALA A 79 17.09 -2.75 6.03
N ILE A 80 17.57 -1.96 7.00
CA ILE A 80 18.00 -0.57 6.78
C ILE A 80 19.44 -0.49 6.24
N ARG A 81 20.35 -1.32 6.75
CA ARG A 81 21.80 -1.16 6.51
C ARG A 81 22.38 -2.11 5.48
N ASN A 82 21.69 -3.19 5.15
CA ASN A 82 22.21 -4.20 4.23
C ASN A 82 21.67 -3.96 2.82
N GLU A 83 22.56 -3.91 1.84
CA GLU A 83 22.20 -3.77 0.41
C GLU A 83 22.00 -5.12 -0.30
N SER A 84 22.48 -6.22 0.28
CA SER A 84 22.35 -7.55 -0.30
C SER A 84 20.89 -8.01 -0.34
N HIS A 85 20.40 -8.28 -1.54
CA HIS A 85 19.05 -8.78 -1.74
C HIS A 85 18.80 -10.09 -1.00
N THR A 86 19.73 -11.06 -1.06
CA THR A 86 19.62 -12.34 -0.35
C THR A 86 19.38 -12.15 1.14
N VAL A 87 20.12 -11.24 1.78
CA VAL A 87 19.97 -10.96 3.20
C VAL A 87 18.61 -10.33 3.50
N ARG A 88 18.11 -9.45 2.63
CA ARG A 88 16.77 -8.86 2.76
C ARG A 88 15.65 -9.90 2.60
N PHE A 89 15.78 -10.84 1.67
CA PHE A 89 14.85 -11.97 1.53
C PHE A 89 14.87 -12.88 2.76
N SER A 90 16.06 -13.21 3.27
CA SER A 90 16.17 -13.94 4.53
C SER A 90 15.48 -13.19 5.66
N GLY A 91 15.66 -11.87 5.74
CA GLY A 91 14.95 -11.04 6.71
C GLY A 91 13.43 -11.13 6.60
N TYR A 92 12.89 -11.12 5.38
CA TYR A 92 11.46 -11.32 5.12
C TYR A 92 10.96 -12.67 5.63
N HIS A 93 11.63 -13.77 5.28
CA HIS A 93 11.25 -15.10 5.77
C HIS A 93 11.40 -15.24 7.28
N CYS A 94 12.44 -14.65 7.88
CA CYS A 94 12.57 -14.59 9.33
C CYS A 94 11.39 -13.89 10.00
N VAL A 95 10.81 -12.85 9.39
CA VAL A 95 9.59 -12.21 9.90
C VAL A 95 8.38 -13.13 9.79
N GLN A 96 8.27 -13.93 8.72
CA GLN A 96 7.20 -14.92 8.59
C GLN A 96 7.30 -16.01 9.66
N ASP A 97 8.51 -16.55 9.90
CA ASP A 97 8.77 -17.56 10.92
C ASP A 97 8.54 -17.01 12.33
N LEU A 98 9.02 -15.78 12.57
CA LEU A 98 8.80 -15.07 13.83
C LEU A 98 7.30 -14.90 14.08
N THR A 99 6.57 -14.38 13.10
CA THR A 99 5.13 -14.17 13.22
C THR A 99 4.39 -15.47 13.48
N SER A 100 4.73 -16.54 12.77
CA SER A 100 4.14 -17.86 12.99
C SER A 100 4.43 -18.40 14.39
N SER A 101 5.59 -18.09 14.97
CA SER A 101 5.94 -18.47 16.34
C SER A 101 5.16 -17.66 17.39
N VAL A 102 4.79 -16.42 17.07
CA VAL A 102 4.03 -15.53 17.98
C VAL A 102 2.53 -15.82 17.95
N ILE A 103 1.93 -15.98 16.76
CA ILE A 103 0.46 -16.04 16.58
C ILE A 103 -0.05 -17.25 15.80
N GLY A 104 0.84 -18.10 15.27
CA GLY A 104 0.47 -19.27 14.47
C GLY A 104 -0.12 -20.42 15.30
N GLU A 105 -0.54 -21.47 14.62
CA GLU A 105 -1.12 -22.68 15.24
C GLU A 105 -0.15 -23.39 16.18
N SER A 106 1.15 -23.25 15.93
CA SER A 106 2.23 -23.80 16.76
C SER A 106 2.52 -22.97 18.01
N ALA A 107 1.92 -21.78 18.16
CA ALA A 107 2.09 -20.93 19.34
C ALA A 107 1.50 -21.67 20.55
N ARG A 108 2.39 -22.12 21.44
CA ARG A 108 2.03 -22.95 22.59
C ARG A 108 1.16 -22.15 23.57
N ILE A 109 -0.13 -22.48 23.62
CA ILE A 109 -1.07 -22.11 24.70
C ILE A 109 -1.27 -20.59 24.83
N PHE A 110 -1.96 -19.99 23.85
CA PHE A 110 -2.47 -18.63 23.99
C PHE A 110 -3.97 -18.56 23.66
N ILE A 111 -4.74 -17.91 24.53
CA ILE A 111 -6.14 -17.54 24.26
C ILE A 111 -6.13 -16.48 23.13
N ALA A 112 -7.21 -16.38 22.35
CA ALA A 112 -7.31 -15.42 21.23
C ALA A 112 -6.94 -13.98 21.62
N ILE A 113 -7.31 -13.53 22.82
CA ILE A 113 -6.95 -12.21 23.37
C ILE A 113 -5.43 -12.05 23.48
N GLU A 114 -4.73 -13.06 23.98
CA GLU A 114 -3.27 -13.00 24.13
C GLU A 114 -2.57 -12.96 22.77
N ARG A 115 -3.11 -13.63 21.75
CA ARG A 115 -2.56 -13.58 20.38
C ARG A 115 -2.58 -12.16 19.83
N ARG A 116 -3.67 -11.42 20.05
CA ARG A 116 -3.78 -10.02 19.62
C ARG A 116 -2.72 -9.16 20.31
N ASP A 117 -2.61 -9.25 21.63
CA ASP A 117 -1.62 -8.49 22.40
C ASP A 117 -0.18 -8.78 21.96
N HIS A 118 0.11 -10.06 21.69
CA HIS A 118 1.42 -10.49 21.19
C HIS A 118 1.69 -9.96 19.77
N SER A 119 0.69 -9.99 18.89
CA SER A 119 0.80 -9.41 17.54
C SER A 119 1.02 -7.90 17.60
N GLN A 120 0.25 -7.17 18.39
CA GLN A 120 0.37 -5.71 18.51
C GLN A 120 1.76 -5.30 19.02
N TYR A 121 2.31 -6.03 20.00
CA TYR A 121 3.68 -5.81 20.44
C TYR A 121 4.70 -6.05 19.31
N LEU A 122 4.56 -7.14 18.54
CA LEU A 122 5.41 -7.42 17.40
C LEU A 122 5.29 -6.34 16.31
N GLN A 123 4.07 -5.90 15.97
CA GLN A 123 3.79 -4.86 14.99
C GLN A 123 4.47 -3.54 15.36
N LYS A 124 4.36 -3.16 16.64
CA LYS A 124 5.03 -1.97 17.19
C LYS A 124 6.54 -2.02 17.03
N LEU A 125 7.13 -3.19 17.32
CA LEU A 125 8.57 -3.41 17.15
C LEU A 125 9.00 -3.35 15.67
N LEU A 126 8.25 -4.00 14.77
CA LEU A 126 8.51 -3.98 13.32
C LEU A 126 8.36 -2.59 12.71
N GLY A 127 7.36 -1.82 13.16
CA GLY A 127 7.13 -0.45 12.75
C GLY A 127 8.23 0.52 13.20
N GLY A 128 9.04 0.12 14.18
CA GLY A 128 10.08 0.97 14.77
C GLY A 128 9.50 2.15 15.57
N ALA A 129 8.28 2.01 16.08
CA ALA A 129 7.64 3.02 16.90
C ALA A 129 8.25 3.06 18.30
N ALA A 130 8.12 4.21 18.98
CA ALA A 130 8.49 4.30 20.38
C ALA A 130 7.58 3.38 21.21
N LEU A 131 8.18 2.60 22.12
CA LEU A 131 7.46 1.57 22.87
C LEU A 131 6.37 2.12 23.80
N ASP A 132 6.38 3.40 24.16
CA ASP A 132 5.38 4.04 25.00
C ASP A 132 4.21 4.64 24.20
N GLN A 133 4.40 4.86 22.90
CA GLN A 133 3.43 5.49 22.01
C GLN A 133 2.47 4.47 21.41
N PRO A 134 1.21 4.84 21.11
CA PRO A 134 0.34 3.96 20.32
C PRO A 134 0.93 3.77 18.92
N PHE A 135 0.76 2.58 18.36
CA PHE A 135 1.13 2.28 16.98
C PHE A 135 -0.13 1.78 16.28
N ALA A 136 -0.77 2.67 15.53
CA ALA A 136 -1.99 2.36 14.80
C ALA A 136 -1.72 1.28 13.75
N THR A 137 -2.54 0.23 13.74
CA THR A 137 -2.50 -0.84 12.74
C THR A 137 -3.87 -1.05 12.08
N PHE A 138 -3.91 -1.78 10.97
CA PHE A 138 -5.16 -2.19 10.34
C PHE A 138 -5.92 -3.18 11.23
N SER A 139 -5.23 -4.07 11.94
CA SER A 139 -5.86 -4.98 12.90
C SER A 139 -6.52 -4.26 14.09
N ASP A 140 -6.10 -3.05 14.43
CA ASP A 140 -6.80 -2.24 15.43
C ASP A 140 -8.20 -1.85 14.99
N ILE A 141 -8.46 -1.78 13.67
CA ILE A 141 -9.74 -1.41 13.08
C ILE A 141 -10.73 -2.59 13.07
N LEU A 142 -10.22 -3.81 13.19
CA LEU A 142 -11.02 -5.03 13.12
C LEU A 142 -11.42 -5.51 14.51
N MET A 143 -12.65 -6.03 14.62
CA MET A 143 -13.15 -6.65 15.84
C MET A 143 -12.38 -7.93 16.15
N ASP A 144 -12.26 -8.82 15.17
CA ASP A 144 -11.61 -10.14 15.30
C ASP A 144 -10.74 -10.44 14.05
N PRO A 145 -9.52 -9.87 13.97
CA PRO A 145 -8.64 -10.11 12.84
C PRO A 145 -8.17 -11.57 12.80
N THR A 146 -8.28 -12.21 11.63
CA THR A 146 -7.81 -13.59 11.45
C THR A 146 -6.30 -13.72 11.59
N VAL A 147 -5.80 -14.91 11.95
CA VAL A 147 -4.35 -15.17 12.04
C VAL A 147 -3.64 -14.89 10.71
N GLY A 148 -4.24 -15.26 9.59
CA GLY A 148 -3.70 -14.98 8.26
C GLY A 148 -3.59 -13.48 7.98
N PHE A 149 -4.58 -12.69 8.39
CA PHE A 149 -4.53 -11.24 8.28
C PHE A 149 -3.41 -10.63 9.12
N LEU A 150 -3.25 -11.05 10.38
CA LEU A 150 -2.18 -10.58 11.25
C LEU A 150 -0.79 -10.96 10.70
N GLN A 151 -0.67 -12.13 10.07
CA GLN A 151 0.55 -12.56 9.37
C GLN A 151 0.88 -11.63 8.19
N ASP A 152 -0.10 -11.36 7.34
CA ASP A 152 0.05 -10.47 6.20
C ASP A 152 0.39 -9.04 6.66
N GLU A 153 -0.28 -8.53 7.69
CA GLU A 153 0.00 -7.21 8.25
C GLU A 153 1.42 -7.09 8.83
N ASN A 154 1.93 -8.09 9.54
CA ASN A 154 3.29 -8.06 10.07
C ASN A 154 4.34 -8.04 8.95
N ALA A 155 4.12 -8.85 7.91
CA ALA A 155 4.96 -8.85 6.72
C ALA A 155 4.89 -7.49 6.00
N PHE A 156 3.70 -6.91 5.90
CA PHE A 156 3.47 -5.59 5.32
C PHE A 156 4.23 -4.50 6.07
N ILE A 157 4.09 -4.44 7.40
CA ILE A 157 4.79 -3.46 8.24
C ILE A 157 6.30 -3.59 8.04
N PHE A 158 6.83 -4.81 8.04
CA PHE A 158 8.27 -5.03 7.83
C PHE A 158 8.72 -4.56 6.44
N LEU A 159 8.00 -4.94 5.38
CA LEU A 159 8.35 -4.54 4.02
C LEU A 159 8.24 -3.03 3.81
N SER A 160 7.31 -2.35 4.48
CA SER A 160 7.15 -0.90 4.41
C SER A 160 8.41 -0.13 4.85
N ARG A 161 9.34 -0.78 5.56
CA ARG A 161 10.59 -0.19 6.08
C ARG A 161 11.70 -0.13 5.04
N TYR A 162 11.63 -0.90 3.95
CA TYR A 162 12.62 -0.79 2.89
C TYR A 162 12.43 0.54 2.15
N ARG A 163 13.52 1.16 1.68
CA ARG A 163 13.40 2.33 0.77
C ARG A 163 13.38 1.90 -0.69
N HIS A 164 14.17 0.85 -0.99
CA HIS A 164 14.42 0.32 -2.33
C HIS A 164 14.51 -1.21 -2.22
N PRO A 165 13.40 -1.95 -2.31
CA PRO A 165 13.35 -3.39 -2.15
C PRO A 165 13.76 -4.02 -3.48
N HIS A 166 14.08 -5.30 -3.43
CA HIS A 166 14.22 -6.06 -4.67
C HIS A 166 12.84 -6.24 -5.35
N PRO A 167 12.75 -6.32 -6.70
CA PRO A 167 11.48 -6.52 -7.42
C PRO A 167 10.58 -7.65 -6.89
N ILE A 168 11.14 -8.79 -6.47
CA ILE A 168 10.32 -9.88 -5.90
C ILE A 168 9.71 -9.49 -4.53
N LEU A 169 10.46 -8.79 -3.67
CA LEU A 169 9.90 -8.27 -2.40
C LEU A 169 8.84 -7.20 -2.68
N LEU A 170 9.02 -6.41 -3.75
CA LEU A 170 8.04 -5.44 -4.23
C LEU A 170 6.75 -6.14 -4.69
N GLN A 171 6.87 -7.23 -5.46
CA GLN A 171 5.75 -8.07 -5.86
C GLN A 171 4.99 -8.60 -4.64
N HIS A 172 5.70 -9.18 -3.67
CA HIS A 172 5.06 -9.63 -2.43
C HIS A 172 4.39 -8.50 -1.64
N PHE A 173 4.98 -7.31 -1.62
CA PHE A 173 4.38 -6.15 -0.99
C PHE A 173 3.08 -5.71 -1.69
N ALA A 174 3.02 -5.78 -3.02
CA ALA A 174 1.79 -5.53 -3.78
C ALA A 174 0.72 -6.60 -3.54
N GLU A 175 1.11 -7.88 -3.50
CA GLU A 175 0.21 -8.98 -3.14
C GLU A 175 -0.36 -8.81 -1.72
N LEU A 176 0.47 -8.38 -0.77
CA LEU A 176 0.06 -8.11 0.61
C LEU A 176 -0.96 -6.97 0.69
N HIS A 177 -0.79 -5.89 -0.09
CA HIS A 177 -1.80 -4.83 -0.18
C HIS A 177 -3.15 -5.39 -0.60
N VAL A 178 -3.17 -6.19 -1.67
CA VAL A 178 -4.41 -6.79 -2.19
C VAL A 178 -5.05 -7.70 -1.14
N ARG A 179 -4.28 -8.57 -0.47
CA ARG A 179 -4.80 -9.47 0.57
C ARG A 179 -5.34 -8.71 1.79
N ILE A 180 -4.62 -7.69 2.27
CA ILE A 180 -5.05 -6.85 3.38
C ILE A 180 -6.35 -6.12 3.03
N LEU A 181 -6.44 -5.50 1.85
CA LEU A 181 -7.61 -4.73 1.46
C LEU A 181 -8.83 -5.61 1.17
N ASN A 182 -8.63 -6.77 0.55
CA ASN A 182 -9.69 -7.78 0.39
C ASN A 182 -10.18 -8.32 1.75
N HIS A 183 -9.38 -8.23 2.81
CA HIS A 183 -9.83 -8.54 4.16
C HIS A 183 -10.52 -7.35 4.82
N LEU A 184 -10.03 -6.12 4.63
CA LEU A 184 -10.58 -4.94 5.28
C LEU A 184 -11.96 -4.56 4.73
N TYR A 185 -12.14 -4.46 3.42
CA TYR A 185 -13.36 -3.90 2.83
C TYR A 185 -14.65 -4.71 3.08
N PRO A 186 -14.63 -6.06 3.12
CA PRO A 186 -15.84 -6.83 3.41
C PRO A 186 -16.19 -6.89 4.90
N ASN A 187 -15.26 -6.53 5.80
CA ASN A 187 -15.46 -6.69 7.24
C ASN A 187 -15.84 -5.35 7.88
N PRO A 188 -16.89 -5.30 8.72
CA PRO A 188 -17.29 -4.07 9.36
C PRO A 188 -16.18 -3.57 10.29
N PRO A 189 -15.85 -2.28 10.26
CA PRO A 189 -14.91 -1.70 11.20
C PRO A 189 -15.51 -1.72 12.61
N ARG A 190 -14.62 -1.66 13.59
CA ARG A 190 -14.96 -1.48 15.00
C ARG A 190 -15.79 -0.21 15.21
N THR A 191 -16.99 -0.37 15.78
CA THR A 191 -17.94 0.72 16.00
C THR A 191 -17.44 1.78 16.99
N ASP A 192 -16.47 1.43 17.85
CA ASP A 192 -15.84 2.32 18.82
C ASP A 192 -14.78 3.26 18.23
N ILE A 193 -14.47 3.17 16.93
CA ILE A 193 -13.44 3.99 16.26
C ILE A 193 -13.99 5.33 15.74
N SER A 194 -15.31 5.53 15.76
CA SER A 194 -15.99 6.62 15.05
C SER A 194 -15.50 8.05 15.34
N ASP A 195 -14.85 8.29 16.48
CA ASP A 195 -14.40 9.63 16.90
C ASP A 195 -12.89 9.91 16.72
N SER A 196 -12.05 8.91 16.38
CA SER A 196 -10.60 9.13 16.25
C SER A 196 -10.07 8.78 14.86
N TRP A 197 -10.41 9.58 13.84
CA TRP A 197 -9.82 9.44 12.50
C TRP A 197 -8.29 9.62 12.47
N LYS A 198 -7.68 10.07 13.57
CA LYS A 198 -6.24 10.06 13.83
C LYS A 198 -5.64 8.67 14.08
N ALA A 199 -6.48 7.63 14.17
CA ALA A 199 -6.08 6.26 14.51
C ALA A 199 -5.92 5.33 13.31
N TYR A 200 -6.10 5.80 12.06
CA TYR A 200 -5.79 4.96 10.91
C TYR A 200 -4.28 4.82 10.74
N PRO A 201 -3.79 3.61 10.43
CA PRO A 201 -2.38 3.38 10.21
C PRO A 201 -1.89 4.23 9.03
N SER A 202 -0.83 5.00 9.27
CA SER A 202 -0.06 5.68 8.23
C SER A 202 1.28 4.97 8.09
N TYR A 203 1.28 3.85 7.36
CA TYR A 203 2.54 3.22 6.97
C TYR A 203 3.29 4.15 6.01
N ALA A 204 4.60 3.96 5.86
CA ALA A 204 5.43 4.81 5.01
C ALA A 204 5.19 4.60 3.50
N ASP A 205 3.94 4.50 3.07
CA ASP A 205 3.51 4.26 1.70
C ASP A 205 3.97 5.40 0.78
N ALA A 206 4.09 6.62 1.28
CA ALA A 206 4.59 7.77 0.51
C ALA A 206 6.01 7.56 -0.06
N GLN A 207 6.89 6.84 0.65
CA GLN A 207 8.24 6.56 0.17
C GLN A 207 8.24 5.47 -0.92
N TRP A 208 7.22 4.61 -0.92
CA TRP A 208 6.96 3.60 -1.93
C TRP A 208 6.30 4.18 -3.17
N LEU A 209 5.29 5.03 -2.98
CA LEU A 209 4.66 5.85 -4.02
C LEU A 209 5.74 6.65 -4.79
N TYR A 210 6.79 7.10 -4.10
CA TYR A 210 7.98 7.70 -4.71
C TYR A 210 8.82 6.69 -5.51
N THR A 211 9.11 5.50 -4.97
CA THR A 211 9.90 4.46 -5.65
C THR A 211 9.19 3.90 -6.88
N TYR A 212 7.87 3.74 -6.83
CA TYR A 212 7.09 3.29 -7.98
C TYR A 212 6.76 4.41 -8.98
N GLY A 213 6.50 5.64 -8.51
CA GLY A 213 6.00 6.73 -9.35
C GLY A 213 7.07 7.73 -9.81
N LYS A 214 8.25 7.74 -9.19
CA LYS A 214 9.25 8.80 -9.39
C LYS A 214 10.68 8.28 -9.57
N ALA A 215 10.89 6.98 -9.78
CA ALA A 215 12.15 6.56 -10.40
C ALA A 215 12.16 7.20 -11.78
N PRO A 216 12.88 8.33 -11.97
CA PRO A 216 12.91 8.96 -13.27
C PRO A 216 13.59 7.94 -14.17
N TRP A 217 13.15 7.77 -15.41
CA TRP A 217 13.86 8.03 -16.69
C TRP A 217 15.41 8.01 -16.72
N ARG A 218 16.10 7.56 -15.67
CA ARG A 218 17.54 7.57 -15.40
C ARG A 218 18.08 6.17 -15.15
N ALA A 219 17.22 5.16 -15.09
CA ALA A 219 17.66 3.78 -15.25
C ALA A 219 16.73 3.08 -16.22
N ALA A 220 17.09 3.13 -17.50
CA ALA A 220 16.59 2.16 -18.49
C ALA A 220 16.73 0.70 -17.99
N GLU A 221 17.54 0.43 -16.97
CA GLU A 221 17.65 -0.86 -16.29
C GLU A 221 16.43 -1.27 -15.43
N TYR A 222 15.62 -0.34 -14.91
CA TYR A 222 14.48 -0.68 -14.04
C TYR A 222 13.11 -0.46 -14.67
N ASP A 223 13.00 0.34 -15.73
CA ASP A 223 11.74 0.51 -16.47
C ASP A 223 11.39 -0.73 -17.32
N ILE A 224 12.41 -1.50 -17.74
CA ILE A 224 12.28 -2.84 -18.34
C ILE A 224 11.73 -3.86 -17.32
N ALA A 225 11.72 -3.52 -16.03
CA ALA A 225 11.39 -4.41 -14.93
C ALA A 225 10.13 -4.01 -14.13
N PHE A 226 9.24 -3.16 -14.68
CA PHE A 226 7.90 -3.09 -14.11
C PHE A 226 7.17 -4.39 -14.46
N ASP A 227 7.32 -5.37 -13.57
CA ASP A 227 6.80 -6.73 -13.72
C ASP A 227 5.29 -6.68 -14.01
N ILE A 228 4.87 -7.32 -15.11
CA ILE A 228 3.47 -7.48 -15.49
C ILE A 228 2.62 -8.02 -14.32
N ARG A 229 3.22 -8.80 -13.41
CA ARG A 229 2.57 -9.30 -12.19
C ARG A 229 2.21 -8.18 -11.23
N ILE A 230 3.11 -7.22 -10.99
CA ILE A 230 2.84 -6.05 -10.13
C ILE A 230 1.73 -5.22 -10.75
N SER A 231 1.82 -4.97 -12.05
CA SER A 231 0.80 -4.25 -12.82
C SER A 231 -0.57 -4.93 -12.69
N THR A 232 -0.60 -6.27 -12.82
CA THR A 232 -1.81 -7.08 -12.63
C THR A 232 -2.36 -6.98 -11.20
N GLN A 233 -1.51 -7.00 -10.17
CA GLN A 233 -1.97 -6.83 -8.78
C GLN A 233 -2.58 -5.45 -8.54
N LEU A 234 -2.02 -4.40 -9.14
CA LEU A 234 -2.60 -3.05 -9.06
C LEU A 234 -3.92 -2.95 -9.82
N SER A 235 -4.05 -3.60 -10.97
CA SER A 235 -5.33 -3.73 -11.67
C SER A 235 -6.38 -4.41 -10.79
N LEU A 236 -6.04 -5.55 -10.17
CA LEU A 236 -6.92 -6.28 -9.26
C LEU A 236 -7.30 -5.44 -8.04
N LEU A 237 -6.38 -4.62 -7.53
CA LEU A 237 -6.64 -3.71 -6.43
C LEU A 237 -7.73 -2.70 -6.80
N ILE A 238 -7.59 -2.04 -7.96
CA ILE A 238 -8.55 -1.05 -8.46
C ILE A 238 -9.90 -1.72 -8.74
N GLU A 239 -9.88 -2.87 -9.38
CA GLU A 239 -11.09 -3.64 -9.69
C GLU A 239 -11.83 -4.05 -8.41
N SER A 240 -11.12 -4.59 -7.41
CA SER A 240 -11.69 -4.99 -6.12
C SER A 240 -12.31 -3.81 -5.38
N LEU A 241 -11.62 -2.67 -5.37
CA LEU A 241 -12.13 -1.42 -4.80
C LEU A 241 -13.44 -0.98 -5.47
N PHE A 242 -13.47 -0.91 -6.80
CA PHE A 242 -14.67 -0.44 -7.50
C PHE A 242 -15.83 -1.43 -7.41
N LYS A 243 -15.55 -2.74 -7.44
CA LYS A 243 -16.57 -3.77 -7.22
C LYS A 243 -17.15 -3.69 -5.82
N SER A 244 -16.30 -3.53 -4.80
CA SER A 244 -16.75 -3.37 -3.41
C SER A 244 -17.58 -2.09 -3.23
N ALA A 245 -17.14 -0.99 -3.83
CA ALA A 245 -17.86 0.29 -3.76
C ALA A 245 -19.23 0.24 -4.47
N ALA A 246 -19.37 -0.58 -5.52
CA ALA A 246 -20.60 -0.77 -6.28
C ALA A 246 -21.51 -1.86 -5.70
N ASP A 247 -21.03 -2.69 -4.77
CA ASP A 247 -21.80 -3.79 -4.20
C ASP A 247 -22.94 -3.26 -3.31
N PRO A 248 -24.23 -3.52 -3.64
CA PRO A 248 -25.35 -3.06 -2.84
C PRO A 248 -25.46 -3.79 -1.49
N TYR A 249 -24.81 -4.93 -1.30
CA TYR A 249 -24.86 -5.72 -0.07
C TYR A 249 -23.90 -5.23 1.01
N ILE A 250 -22.88 -4.44 0.65
CA ILE A 250 -22.00 -3.80 1.64
C ILE A 250 -22.75 -2.60 2.23
N ASP A 251 -22.81 -2.46 3.54
CA ASP A 251 -23.47 -1.30 4.18
C ASP A 251 -22.69 0.00 3.90
N ASN A 252 -23.42 1.11 3.76
CA ASN A 252 -22.79 2.40 3.48
C ASN A 252 -21.86 2.85 4.62
N ILE A 253 -22.25 2.64 5.88
CA ILE A 253 -21.47 3.06 7.04
C ILE A 253 -20.15 2.30 7.06
N ASP A 254 -20.19 0.97 6.87
CA ASP A 254 -19.00 0.10 6.88
C ASP A 254 -18.05 0.43 5.72
N PHE A 255 -18.62 0.61 4.52
CA PHE A 255 -17.85 1.00 3.34
C PHE A 255 -17.14 2.33 3.57
N PHE A 256 -17.90 3.36 3.96
CA PHE A 256 -17.36 4.70 4.12
C PHE A 256 -16.32 4.77 5.23
N ALA A 257 -16.54 4.09 6.36
CA ALA A 257 -15.53 3.99 7.41
C ALA A 257 -14.23 3.35 6.88
N SER A 258 -14.28 2.37 5.99
CA SER A 258 -13.08 1.75 5.42
C SER A 258 -12.28 2.67 4.48
N VAL A 259 -12.95 3.48 3.64
CA VAL A 259 -12.28 4.41 2.69
C VAL A 259 -12.00 5.81 3.28
N HIS A 260 -12.65 6.21 4.38
CA HIS A 260 -12.43 7.51 5.04
C HIS A 260 -11.07 7.63 5.76
N ALA A 261 -10.38 6.52 5.91
CA ALA A 261 -9.13 6.34 6.63
C ALA A 261 -7.91 7.13 6.13
N GLN A 262 -7.79 7.25 4.81
CA GLN A 262 -6.54 7.62 4.15
C GLN A 262 -6.81 8.57 2.98
N LYS A 263 -5.76 9.22 2.49
CA LYS A 263 -5.81 10.00 1.24
C LYS A 263 -5.97 9.06 0.04
N PHE A 264 -7.17 8.53 -0.12
CA PHE A 264 -7.58 7.59 -1.16
C PHE A 264 -7.05 7.96 -2.54
N GLY A 265 -7.07 9.25 -2.89
CA GLY A 265 -6.55 9.75 -4.16
C GLY A 265 -5.08 9.36 -4.43
N ASP A 266 -4.19 9.36 -3.44
CA ASP A 266 -2.77 9.07 -3.68
C ASP A 266 -2.55 7.58 -4.03
N LEU A 267 -3.23 6.67 -3.32
CA LEU A 267 -3.17 5.23 -3.58
C LEU A 267 -3.81 4.89 -4.93
N LEU A 268 -5.01 5.43 -5.19
CA LEU A 268 -5.71 5.19 -6.46
C LEU A 268 -4.90 5.71 -7.63
N ARG A 269 -4.36 6.94 -7.55
CA ARG A 269 -3.55 7.53 -8.63
C ARG A 269 -2.38 6.65 -8.98
N TYR A 270 -1.69 6.14 -7.96
CA TYR A 270 -0.56 5.25 -8.14
C TYR A 270 -0.96 3.95 -8.85
N ALA A 271 -2.00 3.29 -8.35
CA ALA A 271 -2.46 2.05 -8.94
C ALA A 271 -2.83 2.27 -10.42
N VAL A 272 -3.51 3.38 -10.74
CA VAL A 272 -3.93 3.72 -12.11
C VAL A 272 -2.77 3.85 -13.08
N VAL A 273 -1.72 4.58 -12.70
CA VAL A 273 -0.57 4.83 -13.60
C VAL A 273 0.21 3.55 -13.92
N ARG A 274 0.08 2.53 -13.06
CA ARG A 274 0.87 1.30 -13.15
C ARG A 274 0.05 0.05 -13.42
N GLN A 275 -1.27 0.16 -13.54
CA GLN A 275 -2.15 -0.94 -13.91
C GLN A 275 -1.88 -1.39 -15.36
N SER A 276 -2.30 -2.61 -15.69
CA SER A 276 -2.15 -3.13 -17.06
C SER A 276 -3.08 -2.39 -18.01
N GLU A 277 -2.59 -1.98 -19.19
CA GLU A 277 -3.41 -1.34 -20.22
C GLU A 277 -4.63 -2.19 -20.59
N ASP A 278 -4.46 -3.52 -20.64
CA ASP A 278 -5.52 -4.49 -20.94
C ASP A 278 -6.69 -4.45 -19.93
N THR A 279 -6.45 -3.93 -18.72
CA THR A 279 -7.46 -3.87 -17.65
C THR A 279 -8.20 -2.54 -17.59
N VAL A 280 -7.69 -1.50 -18.27
CA VAL A 280 -8.27 -0.15 -18.25
C VAL A 280 -9.67 -0.14 -18.86
N GLN A 281 -9.82 -0.67 -20.08
CA GLN A 281 -11.12 -0.65 -20.78
C GLN A 281 -12.21 -1.47 -20.06
N PRO A 282 -11.92 -2.69 -19.55
CA PRO A 282 -12.87 -3.41 -18.70
C PRO A 282 -13.32 -2.62 -17.46
N ILE A 283 -12.39 -1.95 -16.76
CA ILE A 283 -12.73 -1.14 -15.57
C ILE A 283 -13.60 0.05 -15.96
N LEU A 284 -13.25 0.79 -17.01
CA LEU A 284 -14.06 1.93 -17.49
C LEU A 284 -15.45 1.48 -17.93
N SER A 285 -15.57 0.35 -18.62
CA SER A 285 -16.86 -0.21 -19.05
C SER A 285 -17.73 -0.63 -17.87
N PHE A 286 -17.13 -1.24 -16.85
CA PHE A 286 -17.80 -1.56 -15.59
C PHE A 286 -18.31 -0.29 -14.91
N LEU A 287 -17.44 0.70 -14.73
CA LEU A 287 -17.80 1.98 -14.11
C LEU A 287 -18.91 2.70 -14.88
N ALA A 288 -18.88 2.67 -16.22
CA ALA A 288 -19.90 3.27 -17.07
C ALA A 288 -21.28 2.68 -16.74
N THR A 289 -21.34 1.35 -16.71
CA THR A 289 -22.57 0.60 -16.41
C THR A 289 -23.09 0.92 -15.00
N ILE A 290 -22.20 0.99 -14.01
CA ILE A 290 -22.59 1.29 -12.63
C ILE A 290 -23.10 2.73 -12.50
N ILE A 291 -22.41 3.70 -13.08
CA ILE A 291 -22.82 5.11 -13.04
C ILE A 291 -24.17 5.30 -13.73
N ASP A 292 -24.36 4.71 -14.92
CA ASP A 292 -25.64 4.73 -15.64
C ASP A 292 -26.76 4.04 -14.86
N SER A 293 -26.46 3.03 -14.02
CA SER A 293 -27.48 2.44 -13.15
C SER A 293 -27.93 3.39 -12.04
N TYR A 294 -27.02 4.23 -11.51
CA TYR A 294 -27.34 5.20 -10.46
C TYR A 294 -28.11 6.41 -10.98
N THR A 295 -27.82 6.87 -12.19
CA THR A 295 -28.58 7.95 -12.84
C THR A 295 -30.05 7.56 -13.03
N LEU A 296 -30.32 6.29 -13.35
CA LEU A 296 -31.69 5.78 -13.56
C LEU A 296 -32.47 5.51 -12.26
N GLN A 297 -31.79 5.19 -11.16
CA GLN A 297 -32.45 4.72 -9.93
C GLN A 297 -32.57 5.82 -8.88
N CYS A 298 -31.44 6.21 -8.28
CA CYS A 298 -31.39 7.25 -7.26
C CYS A 298 -29.95 7.69 -6.99
N PHE A 299 -29.80 8.98 -6.71
CA PHE A 299 -28.54 9.56 -6.27
C PHE A 299 -28.38 9.45 -4.76
N GLY A 300 -27.16 9.19 -4.30
CA GLY A 300 -26.82 9.15 -2.89
C GLY A 300 -25.31 9.21 -2.66
N ARG A 301 -24.89 9.02 -1.40
CA ARG A 301 -23.46 9.08 -1.04
C ARG A 301 -22.61 8.06 -1.79
N ARG A 302 -23.13 6.84 -2.00
CA ARG A 302 -22.42 5.78 -2.74
C ARG A 302 -22.25 6.11 -4.23
N SER A 303 -23.30 6.62 -4.88
CA SER A 303 -23.18 7.06 -6.28
C SER A 303 -22.22 8.24 -6.41
N ASP A 304 -22.25 9.20 -5.47
CA ASP A 304 -21.32 10.33 -5.44
C ASP A 304 -19.87 9.85 -5.23
N PHE A 305 -19.65 8.85 -4.36
CA PHE A 305 -18.33 8.22 -4.20
C PHE A 305 -17.84 7.59 -5.50
N ILE A 306 -18.66 6.74 -6.14
CA ILE A 306 -18.31 6.08 -7.40
C ILE A 306 -17.96 7.13 -8.45
N PHE A 307 -18.80 8.16 -8.59
CA PHE A 307 -18.54 9.27 -9.49
C PHE A 307 -17.20 9.96 -9.22
N TYR A 308 -16.89 10.32 -7.97
CA TYR A 308 -15.62 10.95 -7.61
C TYR A 308 -14.43 10.06 -7.90
N ALA A 309 -14.49 8.79 -7.49
CA ALA A 309 -13.41 7.83 -7.70
C ALA A 309 -13.20 7.52 -9.19
N SER A 310 -14.27 7.37 -9.97
CA SER A 310 -14.21 7.17 -11.42
C SER A 310 -13.70 8.40 -12.16
N SER A 311 -14.11 9.60 -11.76
CA SER A 311 -13.59 10.85 -12.32
C SER A 311 -12.10 10.99 -12.07
N PHE A 312 -11.67 10.67 -10.85
CA PHE A 312 -10.25 10.69 -10.48
C PHE A 312 -9.45 9.60 -11.21
N TYR A 313 -10.03 8.42 -11.43
CA TYR A 313 -9.45 7.35 -12.23
C TYR A 313 -9.26 7.77 -13.69
N ALA A 314 -10.31 8.29 -14.35
CA ALA A 314 -10.26 8.78 -15.72
C ALA A 314 -9.24 9.92 -15.87
N ARG A 315 -9.24 10.87 -14.94
CA ARG A 315 -8.23 11.93 -14.89
C ARG A 315 -6.82 11.35 -14.77
N SER A 316 -6.62 10.37 -13.89
CA SER A 316 -5.30 9.76 -13.67
C SER A 316 -4.78 9.00 -14.90
N LEU A 317 -5.66 8.51 -15.78
CA LEU A 317 -5.28 7.94 -17.09
C LEU A 317 -4.87 9.01 -18.13
N LEU A 318 -5.39 10.22 -18.01
CA LEU A 318 -5.13 11.32 -18.94
C LEU A 318 -3.81 12.04 -18.67
N VAL A 319 -3.28 11.97 -17.44
CA VAL A 319 -2.05 12.66 -17.06
C VAL A 319 -0.86 11.69 -17.20
N SER A 320 0.11 12.02 -18.06
CA SER A 320 1.29 11.16 -18.28
C SER A 320 2.34 11.24 -17.15
N ASP A 321 2.24 12.23 -16.27
CA ASP A 321 3.00 12.30 -15.02
C ASP A 321 2.05 12.38 -13.80
N PRO A 322 1.99 11.36 -12.92
CA PRO A 322 1.16 11.37 -11.71
C PRO A 322 1.43 12.56 -10.76
N TRP A 323 2.52 13.29 -10.98
CA TRP A 323 2.98 14.39 -10.14
C TRP A 323 3.05 15.74 -10.87
N SER A 324 2.80 15.79 -12.18
CA SER A 324 2.76 17.03 -12.97
C SER A 324 1.45 17.15 -13.72
N PHE A 325 0.62 18.10 -13.29
CA PHE A 325 -0.73 18.36 -13.84
C PHE A 325 -0.71 19.24 -15.10
N MET A 326 0.43 19.38 -15.78
CA MET A 326 0.54 20.28 -16.93
C MET A 326 0.17 19.56 -18.24
N TYR A 327 -1.11 19.24 -18.43
CA TYR A 327 -1.66 18.93 -19.76
C TYR A 327 -2.65 20.01 -20.17
N GLY A 328 -2.57 20.41 -21.44
CA GLY A 328 -3.51 21.38 -22.02
C GLY A 328 -4.90 20.75 -22.17
N ARG A 329 -5.94 21.50 -21.78
CA ARG A 329 -7.35 21.07 -21.78
C ARG A 329 -7.84 20.46 -23.11
N ALA A 330 -7.28 20.87 -24.25
CA ALA A 330 -7.69 20.42 -25.58
C ALA A 330 -7.35 18.95 -25.91
N SER A 331 -6.51 18.28 -25.12
CA SER A 331 -6.12 16.88 -25.39
C SER A 331 -6.94 15.84 -24.63
N TRP A 332 -7.90 16.25 -23.79
CA TRP A 332 -8.65 15.31 -22.94
C TRP A 332 -9.79 14.62 -23.69
N ASP A 333 -10.55 15.34 -24.51
CA ASP A 333 -11.66 14.76 -25.29
C ASP A 333 -11.17 13.75 -26.34
N ASN A 334 -9.99 13.99 -26.90
CA ASN A 334 -9.43 13.18 -27.99
C ASN A 334 -8.59 11.98 -27.50
N ASN A 335 -8.62 11.67 -26.20
CA ASN A 335 -7.86 10.55 -25.67
C ASN A 335 -8.65 9.23 -25.86
N PRO A 336 -8.17 8.30 -26.71
CA PRO A 336 -8.92 7.10 -27.06
C PRO A 336 -9.17 6.16 -25.88
N LEU A 337 -8.42 6.30 -24.77
CA LEU A 337 -8.63 5.46 -23.60
C LEU A 337 -9.89 5.86 -22.82
N VAL A 338 -10.22 7.14 -22.73
CA VAL A 338 -11.31 7.63 -21.87
C VAL A 338 -12.44 8.30 -22.62
N GLU A 339 -12.27 8.60 -23.91
CA GLU A 339 -13.26 9.28 -24.77
C GLU A 339 -14.67 8.70 -24.62
N ALA A 340 -14.81 7.37 -24.70
CA ALA A 340 -16.11 6.71 -24.56
C ALA A 340 -16.71 6.79 -23.15
N PHE A 341 -15.89 7.02 -22.12
CA PHE A 341 -16.31 7.08 -20.72
C PHE A 341 -16.70 8.49 -20.26
N LEU A 342 -16.06 9.53 -20.82
CA LEU A 342 -16.36 10.93 -20.48
C LEU A 342 -17.84 11.33 -20.60
N PRO A 343 -18.60 10.93 -21.65
CA PRO A 343 -20.03 11.22 -21.72
C PRO A 343 -20.83 10.73 -20.51
N VAL A 344 -20.44 9.60 -19.92
CA VAL A 344 -21.13 9.02 -18.76
C VAL A 344 -20.91 9.88 -17.52
N LEU A 345 -19.67 10.34 -17.29
CA LEU A 345 -19.36 11.27 -16.19
C LEU A 345 -20.10 12.61 -16.35
N ARG A 346 -20.14 13.15 -17.57
CA ARG A 346 -20.86 14.39 -17.88
C ARG A 346 -22.35 14.26 -17.60
N ARG A 347 -22.98 13.16 -18.05
CA ARG A 347 -24.40 12.87 -17.79
C ARG A 347 -24.70 12.78 -16.31
N TYR A 348 -23.85 12.08 -15.54
CA TYR A 348 -24.01 11.98 -14.09
C TYR A 348 -24.09 13.35 -13.44
N ILE A 349 -23.15 14.25 -13.74
CA ILE A 349 -23.15 15.62 -13.18
C ILE A 349 -24.37 16.41 -13.63
N GLN A 350 -24.74 16.33 -14.91
CA GLN A 350 -25.89 17.06 -15.46
C GLN A 350 -27.20 16.67 -14.74
N GLU A 351 -27.40 15.39 -14.47
CA GLU A 351 -28.60 14.90 -13.80
C GLU A 351 -28.54 15.07 -12.27
N ARG A 352 -27.36 14.86 -11.66
CA ARG A 352 -27.14 14.95 -10.21
C ARG A 352 -27.15 16.39 -9.70
N GLY A 353 -26.70 17.34 -10.51
CA GLY A 353 -26.34 18.69 -10.11
C GLY A 353 -24.99 18.72 -9.40
N ILE A 354 -24.97 19.24 -8.17
CA ILE A 354 -23.74 19.35 -7.36
C ILE A 354 -23.59 18.08 -6.49
N PRO A 355 -22.56 17.24 -6.71
CA PRO A 355 -22.28 16.09 -5.85
C PRO A 355 -21.83 16.52 -4.43
N ASP A 356 -21.77 15.58 -3.48
CA ASP A 356 -21.32 15.85 -2.11
C ASP A 356 -19.87 16.40 -2.07
N VAL A 357 -19.73 17.72 -2.01
CA VAL A 357 -18.42 18.42 -2.00
C VAL A 357 -17.55 17.98 -0.82
N ALA A 358 -18.16 17.78 0.35
CA ALA A 358 -17.44 17.34 1.55
C ALA A 358 -16.92 15.91 1.39
N LEU A 359 -17.60 15.06 0.61
CA LEU A 359 -17.07 13.76 0.22
C LEU A 359 -15.85 13.90 -0.70
N GLY A 360 -15.91 14.75 -1.73
CA GLY A 360 -14.79 15.00 -2.64
C GLY A 360 -13.51 15.45 -1.92
N GLU A 361 -13.64 16.42 -1.01
CA GLU A 361 -12.52 16.90 -0.18
C GLU A 361 -11.92 15.81 0.71
N ARG A 362 -12.78 15.00 1.35
CA ARG A 362 -12.36 13.87 2.21
C ARG A 362 -11.60 12.81 1.44
N LEU A 363 -11.98 12.54 0.19
CA LEU A 363 -11.30 11.57 -0.67
C LEU A 363 -9.96 12.09 -1.22
N GLY A 364 -9.63 13.37 -0.97
CA GLY A 364 -8.45 14.02 -1.53
C GLY A 364 -8.56 14.26 -3.02
N VAL A 365 -9.79 14.33 -3.56
CA VAL A 365 -10.01 14.71 -4.94
C VAL A 365 -9.80 16.22 -5.06
N PRO A 366 -9.15 16.71 -6.13
CA PRO A 366 -8.95 18.15 -6.31
C PRO A 366 -10.26 18.93 -6.21
N ALA A 367 -10.20 20.13 -5.65
CA ALA A 367 -11.37 20.97 -5.40
C ALA A 367 -12.19 21.17 -6.68
N LEU A 368 -13.51 21.36 -6.56
CA LEU A 368 -14.42 21.60 -7.69
C LEU A 368 -14.05 22.81 -8.56
N SER A 369 -13.16 23.67 -8.09
CA SER A 369 -12.57 24.79 -8.83
C SER A 369 -11.39 24.41 -9.73
N ASP A 370 -10.97 23.14 -9.73
CA ASP A 370 -9.91 22.61 -10.59
C ASP A 370 -10.42 22.48 -12.04
N ASP A 371 -9.56 22.82 -13.00
CA ASP A 371 -9.80 22.74 -14.46
C ASP A 371 -10.49 21.45 -14.91
N TRP A 372 -10.23 20.33 -14.23
CA TRP A 372 -10.88 19.05 -14.48
C TRP A 372 -12.40 19.09 -14.36
N TRP A 373 -12.91 19.78 -13.35
CA TRP A 373 -14.35 19.85 -13.11
C TRP A 373 -15.04 20.81 -14.08
N GLU A 374 -14.39 21.94 -14.38
CA GLU A 374 -14.85 22.84 -15.43
C GLU A 374 -14.97 22.10 -16.77
N PHE A 375 -13.99 21.25 -17.09
CA PHE A 375 -14.03 20.38 -18.27
C PHE A 375 -15.21 19.40 -18.28
N LEU A 376 -15.51 18.75 -17.16
CA LEU A 376 -16.66 17.85 -17.08
C LEU A 376 -18.01 18.60 -17.14
N HIS A 377 -18.03 19.90 -16.83
CA HIS A 377 -19.23 20.73 -16.92
C HIS A 377 -19.50 21.32 -18.31
N ARG A 378 -18.55 21.25 -19.26
CA ARG A 378 -18.76 21.76 -20.62
C ARG A 378 -19.92 21.02 -21.29
N SER A 379 -20.95 21.76 -21.68
CA SER A 379 -22.01 21.26 -22.56
C SER A 379 -21.39 20.94 -23.91
N TRP A 380 -21.70 19.77 -24.46
CA TRP A 380 -21.23 19.33 -25.78
C TRP A 380 -21.58 20.34 -26.90
N ASP A 381 -22.61 21.16 -26.68
CA ASP A 381 -23.15 22.09 -27.68
C ASP A 381 -22.27 23.32 -27.96
N GLU A 382 -21.23 23.61 -27.16
CA GLU A 382 -20.44 24.84 -27.35
C GLU A 382 -19.25 24.69 -28.33
N ASP A 383 -18.77 23.48 -28.62
CA ASP A 383 -17.54 23.30 -29.44
C ASP A 383 -17.78 22.81 -30.88
N ASP A 384 -19.00 22.39 -31.25
CA ASP A 384 -19.28 21.80 -32.58
C ASP A 384 -19.60 22.82 -33.70
N CYS A 385 -19.52 24.13 -33.44
CA CYS A 385 -19.93 25.15 -34.41
C CYS A 385 -18.96 26.33 -34.66
N SER A 386 -17.82 26.43 -33.98
CA SER A 386 -16.90 27.59 -34.14
C SER A 386 -15.54 27.31 -34.78
N SER A 387 -15.31 26.10 -35.33
CA SER A 387 -14.06 25.76 -36.03
C SER A 387 -14.15 25.82 -37.57
N GLN A 388 -15.14 26.52 -38.11
CA GLN A 388 -15.12 27.01 -39.50
C GLN A 388 -14.93 28.53 -39.55
N GLU A 389 -13.72 29.04 -39.28
CA GLU A 389 -13.26 30.27 -39.93
C GLU A 389 -11.74 30.47 -39.81
N GLU A 390 -11.13 30.76 -40.97
CA GLU A 390 -9.74 31.19 -41.19
C GLU A 390 -8.60 30.16 -41.23
N LEU A 391 -8.71 29.17 -42.13
CA LEU A 391 -7.53 28.70 -42.86
C LEU A 391 -7.05 29.79 -43.83
N LYS A 392 -6.20 30.70 -43.34
CA LYS A 392 -5.41 31.60 -44.20
C LYS A 392 -4.43 30.76 -45.02
N ILE A 393 -4.71 30.69 -46.32
CA ILE A 393 -3.86 30.14 -47.37
C ILE A 393 -2.49 30.85 -47.29
N ILE A 394 -1.47 30.15 -46.78
CA ILE A 394 -0.07 30.54 -46.94
C ILE A 394 0.47 29.80 -48.17
N VAL A 395 0.77 30.59 -49.20
CA VAL A 395 1.41 30.17 -50.45
C VAL A 395 2.83 29.67 -50.17
N PRO A 396 3.25 28.49 -50.70
CA PRO A 396 4.60 27.99 -50.48
C PRO A 396 5.59 28.73 -51.39
N THR A 397 6.55 29.43 -50.80
CA THR A 397 7.70 29.97 -51.53
C THR A 397 8.85 28.96 -51.50
N SER A 398 9.30 28.60 -52.70
CA SER A 398 10.35 27.64 -53.01
C SER A 398 11.68 27.92 -52.29
N ARG A 399 12.33 26.87 -51.77
CA ARG A 399 13.80 26.89 -51.56
C ARG A 399 14.46 25.57 -51.95
N VAL A 400 15.07 25.64 -53.14
CA VAL A 400 16.45 25.25 -53.51
C VAL A 400 17.07 24.08 -52.76
N ILE A 401 17.21 22.99 -53.53
CA ILE A 401 18.11 21.85 -53.35
C ILE A 401 19.57 22.33 -53.36
N THR A 402 20.35 21.93 -52.36
CA THR A 402 21.81 21.74 -52.52
C THR A 402 22.23 20.42 -51.86
N SER A 403 23.16 19.76 -52.52
CA SER A 403 23.46 18.34 -52.50
C SER A 403 24.77 18.01 -51.77
N SER A 404 24.75 16.88 -51.04
CA SER A 404 25.83 15.86 -50.91
C SER A 404 27.11 16.21 -50.09
N PRO A 405 28.02 15.24 -49.81
CA PRO A 405 27.87 13.85 -49.30
C PRO A 405 28.91 13.47 -48.22
N SER A 406 28.76 12.32 -47.52
CA SER A 406 29.84 11.35 -47.18
C SER A 406 29.31 10.25 -46.22
N LEU A 407 29.31 8.98 -46.64
CA LEU A 407 30.35 7.95 -46.39
C LEU A 407 30.55 7.60 -44.91
N TYR A 408 30.04 6.44 -44.50
CA TYR A 408 30.84 5.33 -43.94
C TYR A 408 30.03 4.03 -44.05
N ASP A 409 30.38 3.23 -45.06
CA ASP A 409 30.17 1.79 -45.08
C ASP A 409 31.30 1.12 -44.28
N THR A 410 31.00 0.16 -43.41
CA THR A 410 31.82 -1.05 -43.26
C THR A 410 31.01 -2.19 -42.61
N PRO A 411 31.28 -3.47 -42.94
CA PRO A 411 30.31 -4.57 -42.91
C PRO A 411 30.61 -5.68 -41.89
N LEU A 412 29.75 -6.71 -41.93
CA LEU A 412 29.99 -8.14 -41.64
C LEU A 412 30.32 -8.55 -40.19
N THR A 413 29.44 -9.34 -39.58
CA THR A 413 29.78 -10.73 -39.25
C THR A 413 28.54 -11.60 -39.01
N SER A 414 28.51 -12.70 -39.74
CA SER A 414 27.65 -13.87 -39.56
C SER A 414 28.12 -14.76 -38.40
N ALA A 415 27.32 -15.80 -38.12
CA ALA A 415 27.65 -17.04 -37.39
C ALA A 415 27.24 -16.98 -35.89
N VAL A 416 26.72 -17.99 -35.21
CA VAL A 416 26.65 -19.46 -35.37
C VAL A 416 25.45 -19.96 -34.53
N GLU A 417 24.65 -20.90 -35.05
CA GLU A 417 23.75 -21.74 -34.25
C GLU A 417 24.56 -22.77 -33.43
N PRO A 418 24.26 -23.02 -32.14
CA PRO A 418 24.70 -24.23 -31.47
C PRO A 418 23.61 -25.33 -31.47
N PRO A 419 24.04 -26.60 -31.30
CA PRO A 419 23.28 -27.77 -31.70
C PRO A 419 22.25 -28.22 -30.67
N VAL A 420 21.20 -28.84 -31.19
CA VAL A 420 20.23 -29.66 -30.45
C VAL A 420 20.92 -30.96 -30.05
N ASP A 421 21.36 -31.04 -28.79
CA ASP A 421 21.83 -32.29 -28.21
C ASP A 421 20.70 -33.05 -27.51
N GLN A 422 20.75 -34.34 -27.79
CA GLN A 422 19.83 -35.39 -27.39
C GLN A 422 19.96 -35.70 -25.90
N LEU A 423 18.84 -35.86 -25.20
CA LEU A 423 18.79 -36.59 -23.94
C LEU A 423 17.81 -37.76 -24.07
N GLN A 424 18.36 -38.90 -24.52
CA GLN A 424 17.92 -40.22 -24.08
C GLN A 424 18.89 -40.70 -22.98
N ASN A 425 18.39 -40.93 -21.76
CA ASN A 425 18.54 -42.21 -21.05
C ASN A 425 17.94 -42.21 -19.64
N LYS A 426 17.18 -43.29 -19.38
CA LYS A 426 17.18 -44.22 -18.21
C LYS A 426 17.55 -43.62 -16.84
N GLY A 427 16.77 -43.79 -15.78
CA GLY A 427 16.12 -45.01 -15.31
C GLY A 427 16.78 -45.49 -14.00
N THR A 428 15.92 -45.85 -13.03
CA THR A 428 16.16 -46.60 -11.77
C THR A 428 16.87 -45.92 -10.59
N GLY A 429 16.16 -45.96 -9.45
CA GLY A 429 16.53 -45.55 -8.09
C GLY A 429 15.28 -45.55 -7.25
#